data_AF-A0A7W9B147-F1
#
_entry.id   AF-A0A7W9B147-F1
#
_cell.length_a   1.000
_cell.length_b   1.000
_cell.length_c   1.000
_cell.angle_alpha   90.00
_cell.angle_beta   90.00
_cell.angle_gamma   90.00
#
_symmetry.space_group_name_H-M   'P 1'
#
loop_
_entity.id
_entity.type
_entity.pdbx_description
1 polymer ?
#
loop_
_entity_poly.entity_id
_entity_poly.type
_entity_poly.pdbx_seq_one_letter_code
_entity_poly.pdbx_strand_id
1 'polypeptide(L)' 'MIAKRARRIADKLRMKAKAKRVYPRDEKARNADHLKCCSCFMCGNPRKWWKQKTIAENMADDWQRLQRDWSKVYG' A
#
# COMPACT_ATOMS: atom_id res chain seq x y z
N MET A 1 -23.05 -6.82 -8.52
CA MET A 1 -22.89 -6.06 -7.26
C MET A 1 -22.52 -4.59 -7.50
N ILE A 2 -23.47 -3.77 -7.96
CA ILE A 2 -23.26 -2.33 -8.21
C ILE A 2 -23.10 -1.57 -6.88
N ALA A 3 -23.86 -1.94 -5.84
CA ALA A 3 -23.82 -1.31 -4.52
C ALA A 3 -22.42 -1.37 -3.84
N LYS A 4 -21.71 -2.50 -3.96
CA LYS A 4 -20.35 -2.66 -3.40
C LYS A 4 -19.34 -1.75 -4.11
N ARG A 5 -19.48 -1.55 -5.43
CA ARG A 5 -18.63 -0.63 -6.20
C ARG A 5 -18.90 0.83 -5.82
N ALA A 6 -20.17 1.22 -5.72
CA ALA A 6 -20.57 2.56 -5.32
C ALA A 6 -20.02 2.90 -3.92
N ARG A 7 -20.13 1.97 -2.96
CA ARG A 7 -19.58 2.15 -1.60
C ARG A 7 -18.06 2.38 -1.61
N ARG A 8 -17.30 1.57 -2.36
CA ARG A 8 -15.84 1.74 -2.49
C ARG A 8 -15.48 3.11 -3.07
N ILE A 9 -16.23 3.60 -4.06
CA ILE A 9 -16.01 4.92 -4.65
C ILE A 9 -16.27 6.00 -3.60
N ALA A 10 -17.40 5.93 -2.88
CA ALA A 10 -17.75 6.88 -1.83
C ALA A 10 -16.70 6.91 -0.71
N ASP A 11 -16.24 5.74 -0.25
CA ASP A 11 -15.18 5.63 0.76
C ASP A 11 -13.87 6.23 0.27
N LYS A 12 -13.49 5.98 -0.99
CA LYS A 12 -12.29 6.56 -1.58
C LYS A 12 -12.36 8.08 -1.67
N LEU A 13 -13.52 8.63 -2.04
CA LEU A 13 -13.74 10.09 -2.09
C LEU A 13 -13.67 10.71 -0.70
N ARG A 14 -14.30 10.08 0.29
CA ARG A 14 -14.24 10.50 1.70
C ARG A 14 -12.79 10.55 2.21
N MET A 15 -12.00 9.52 1.93
CA MET A 15 -10.60 9.46 2.34
C MET A 15 -9.72 10.48 1.60
N LYS A 16 -9.95 10.72 0.30
CA LYS A 16 -9.29 11.81 -0.44
C LYS A 16 -9.58 13.18 0.15
N ALA A 17 -10.84 13.46 0.50
CA ALA A 17 -11.22 14.71 1.15
C ALA A 17 -10.55 14.87 2.52
N LYS A 18 -10.44 13.78 3.29
CA LYS A 18 -9.69 13.78 4.56
C LYS A 18 -8.20 14.05 4.34
N ALA A 19 -7.57 13.41 3.36
CA ALA A 19 -6.16 13.60 3.05
C ALA A 19 -5.84 15.04 2.63
N LYS A 20 -6.69 15.68 1.83
CA LYS A 20 -6.52 17.10 1.46
C LYS A 20 -6.61 18.05 2.65
N ARG A 21 -7.46 17.76 3.65
CA ARG A 21 -7.53 18.56 4.89
C ARG A 21 -6.27 18.42 5.75
N VAL A 22 -5.72 17.21 5.85
CA VAL A 22 -4.52 16.93 6.65
C VAL A 22 -3.25 17.42 5.94
N TYR A 23 -3.18 17.26 4.62
CA TYR A 23 -2.05 17.65 3.78
C TYR A 23 -2.51 18.58 2.64
N PRO A 24 -2.79 19.87 2.92
CA PRO A 24 -3.30 20.80 1.91
C PRO A 24 -2.41 20.99 0.68
N ARG A 25 -1.09 20.83 0.85
CA ARG A 25 -0.09 20.92 -0.24
C ARG A 25 -0.06 19.70 -1.16
N ASP A 26 -0.72 18.59 -0.79
CA ASP A 26 -0.84 17.39 -1.61
C ASP A 26 -2.17 17.39 -2.37
N GLU A 27 -2.25 18.21 -3.43
CA GLU A 27 -3.45 18.36 -4.27
C GLU A 27 -3.95 17.03 -4.86
N LYS A 28 -3.03 16.09 -5.08
CA LYS A 28 -3.31 14.76 -5.65
C LYS A 28 -3.82 13.77 -4.59
N ALA A 29 -3.82 14.14 -3.30
CA ALA A 29 -4.26 13.29 -2.19
C ALA A 29 -3.60 11.90 -2.24
N ARG A 30 -2.28 11.86 -2.45
CA ARG A 30 -1.50 10.61 -2.59
C ARG A 30 -1.58 9.76 -1.34
N ASN A 31 -1.73 10.40 -0.18
CA ASN A 31 -1.85 9.72 1.11
C ASN A 31 -3.29 9.34 1.48
N ALA A 32 -4.24 9.30 0.53
CA ALA A 32 -5.64 8.98 0.85
C ALA A 32 -5.83 7.59 1.47
N ASP A 33 -5.04 6.59 1.06
CA ASP A 33 -5.26 5.21 1.50
C ASP A 33 -4.74 4.95 2.94
N HIS A 34 -3.68 5.66 3.36
CA HIS A 34 -3.00 5.41 4.65
C HIS A 34 -2.99 6.63 5.58
N LEU A 35 -3.39 7.82 5.09
CA LEU A 35 -3.44 9.11 5.79
C LEU A 35 -2.14 9.52 6.52
N LYS A 36 -1.04 8.85 6.23
CA LYS A 36 0.28 9.09 6.81
C LYS A 36 1.28 9.16 5.69
N CYS A 37 2.06 10.23 5.63
CA CYS A 37 3.27 10.24 4.81
C CYS A 37 4.43 9.71 5.68
N CYS A 38 5.36 8.91 5.13
CA CYS A 38 6.63 8.66 5.84
C CYS A 38 7.32 10.03 5.97
N SER A 39 7.32 10.61 7.17
CA SER A 39 7.95 11.90 7.44
C SER A 39 9.47 11.83 7.36
N CYS A 40 10.04 10.64 7.54
CA CYS A 40 11.48 10.48 7.55
C CYS A 40 12.03 10.54 6.10
N PHE A 41 12.74 11.63 5.82
CA PHE A 41 13.47 11.86 4.58
C PHE A 41 14.52 10.77 4.34
N MET A 42 15.12 10.27 5.42
CA MET A 42 16.13 9.21 5.41
C MET A 42 15.53 7.81 5.59
N CYS A 43 14.21 7.63 5.53
CA CYS A 43 13.58 6.35 5.93
C CYS A 43 13.89 5.18 5.01
N GLY A 44 14.54 5.43 3.87
CA GLY A 44 14.95 4.41 2.92
C GLY A 44 13.82 3.57 2.34
N ASN A 45 12.54 3.89 2.65
CA ASN A 45 11.41 3.05 2.28
C ASN A 45 11.32 2.91 0.75
N PRO A 46 11.59 1.72 0.18
CA PRO A 46 11.68 1.57 -1.26
C PRO A 46 10.36 1.84 -1.98
N ARG A 47 9.24 1.63 -1.28
CA ARG A 47 7.89 1.88 -1.78
C ARG A 47 7.63 3.37 -1.99
N LYS A 48 8.23 4.23 -1.16
CA LYS A 48 8.10 5.69 -1.25
C LYS A 48 8.90 6.27 -2.42
N TRP A 49 10.14 5.82 -2.60
CA TRP A 49 11.11 6.45 -3.50
C TRP A 49 11.18 5.80 -4.87
N TRP A 50 11.15 4.46 -4.95
CA TRP A 50 11.39 3.70 -6.18
C TRP A 50 10.20 2.82 -6.60
N LYS A 51 9.08 2.89 -5.89
CA LYS A 51 7.88 2.03 -6.10
C LYS A 51 8.22 0.53 -6.05
N GLN A 52 9.25 0.16 -5.28
CA GLN A 52 9.68 -1.21 -5.10
C GLN A 52 9.07 -1.82 -3.83
N LYS A 53 9.03 -3.15 -3.77
CA LYS A 53 8.69 -3.88 -2.56
C LYS A 53 9.72 -3.60 -1.46
N THR A 54 9.26 -3.59 -0.23
CA THR A 54 10.16 -3.52 0.94
C THR A 54 10.93 -4.84 1.09
N ILE A 55 12.03 -4.82 1.83
CA ILE A 55 12.83 -6.02 2.12
C ILE A 55 11.94 -7.11 2.77
N ALA A 56 11.10 -6.73 3.74
CA ALA A 56 10.18 -7.65 4.40
C ALA A 56 9.18 -8.30 3.42
N GLU A 57 8.69 -7.55 2.44
CA GLU A 57 7.80 -8.08 1.40
C GLU A 57 8.51 -9.05 0.48
N ASN A 58 9.74 -8.73 0.05
CA ASN A 58 10.56 -9.66 -0.74
C ASN A 58 10.82 -10.96 0.02
N MET A 59 11.20 -10.86 1.31
CA MET A 59 11.40 -12.03 2.15
C MET A 59 10.12 -12.87 2.28
N ALA A 60 8.95 -12.24 2.44
CA ALA A 60 7.69 -12.96 2.53
C ALA A 60 7.34 -13.70 1.22
N ASP A 61 7.61 -13.10 0.07
CA ASP A 61 7.42 -13.75 -1.23
C ASP A 61 8.38 -14.95 -1.40
N ASP A 62 9.63 -14.79 -0.99
CA ASP A 62 10.63 -15.86 -1.01
C ASP A 62 10.21 -17.03 -0.11
N TRP A 63 9.71 -16.75 1.09
CA TRP A 63 9.16 -17.76 1.99
C TRP A 63 7.98 -18.53 1.38
N GLN A 64 7.03 -17.83 0.75
CA GLN A 64 5.90 -18.48 0.07
C GLN A 64 6.35 -19.36 -1.09
N ARG A 65 7.34 -18.89 -1.85
CA ARG A 65 7.93 -19.66 -2.95
C ARG A 65 8.57 -20.95 -2.42
N LEU A 66 9.39 -20.84 -1.37
CA LEU A 66 10.02 -21.99 -0.73
C LEU A 66 8.96 -22.97 -0.23
N GLN A 67 7.94 -22.51 0.49
CA GLN A 67 6.89 -23.39 1.01
C GLN A 67 6.16 -24.16 -0.11
N ARG A 68 5.87 -23.50 -1.23
CA ARG A 68 5.26 -24.14 -2.41
C ARG A 68 6.18 -25.16 -3.08
N ASP A 69 7.47 -24.86 -3.14
CA ASP A 69 8.44 -25.76 -3.78
C ASP A 69 8.70 -26.98 -2.87
N TRP A 70 8.76 -26.79 -1.55
CA TRP A 70 8.81 -27.89 -0.56
C TRP A 70 7.57 -28.77 -0.61
N SER A 71 6.37 -28.20 -0.73
CA SER A 71 5.13 -28.99 -0.84
C SER A 71 5.05 -29.82 -2.11
N LYS A 72 5.80 -29.48 -3.18
CA LYS A 72 5.89 -30.29 -4.41
C LYS A 72 6.85 -31.45 -4.29
N VAL A 73 7.84 -31.34 -3.41
CA VAL A 73 8.89 -32.36 -3.23
C VAL A 73 8.48 -33.39 -2.18
N TYR A 74 7.78 -32.95 -1.12
CA TYR A 74 7.46 -33.77 0.05
C TYR A 74 5.95 -33.99 0.28
N GLY A 75 5.10 -33.46 -0.60
CA GLY A 75 3.65 -33.69 -0.62
C GLY A 75 3.25 -34.56 -1.80
#